data_AF-A0A151IUC2-F1
#
_entry.id   AF-A0A151IUC2-F1
#
_cell.length_a   1.000
_cell.length_b   1.000
_cell.length_c   1.000
_cell.angle_alpha   90.00
_cell.angle_beta   90.00
_cell.angle_gamma   90.00
#
_symmetry.space_group_name_H-M   'P 1'
#
loop_
_entity.id
_entity.type
_entity.pdbx_description
1 polymer ?
#
loop_
_entity_poly.entity_id
_entity_poly.type
_entity_poly.pdbx_seq_one_letter_code
_entity_poly.pdbx_strand_id
1 'polypeptide(L)'
;MIILRFGYRLVAYYHLLIHAIFKSMLFIGAGRVIHIVTSNTQNIRLLGNLNEGIPYEIIRLMISNFALSGVPCTSGFYRKDLIIEIFYVHSGTNIIIFILIFLSLLLTVSYSVRFFYYLFFNRRVKFYRYIYIKESGLVNISIVIIIFIRIILGSLIGWIFYFDFCVIYLSIFNKLFILGCCFLGGLLAGLVIILRKFI
;
A
#
# COMPACT_ATOMS: atom_id res chain seq x y z
N MET A 1 -5.14 15.78 6.20
CA MET A 1 -4.14 15.12 7.08
C MET A 1 -4.50 15.41 8.52
N ILE A 2 -4.94 14.42 9.30
CA ILE A 2 -5.38 14.59 10.70
C ILE A 2 -4.27 15.17 11.61
N ILE A 3 -3.02 14.83 11.31
CA ILE A 3 -1.81 15.26 12.04
C ILE A 3 -1.65 16.78 12.12
N LEU A 4 -2.13 17.51 11.10
CA LEU A 4 -2.03 18.97 11.08
C LEU A 4 -2.82 19.61 12.22
N ARG A 5 -3.92 18.97 12.66
CA ARG A 5 -4.71 19.44 13.81
C ARG A 5 -3.90 19.43 15.11
N PHE A 6 -2.96 18.50 15.25
CA PHE A 6 -2.10 18.39 16.43
C PHE A 6 -0.83 19.24 16.33
N GLY A 7 -0.66 20.04 15.28
CA GLY A 7 0.50 20.93 15.12
C GLY A 7 1.76 20.29 14.51
N TYR A 8 1.76 18.98 14.23
CA TYR A 8 2.93 18.29 13.68
C TYR A 8 3.06 18.46 12.15
N ARG A 9 3.49 19.66 11.72
CA ARG A 9 3.65 20.01 10.30
C ARG A 9 4.70 19.14 9.59
N LEU A 10 5.83 18.86 10.25
CA LEU A 10 6.91 18.04 9.69
C LEU A 10 6.47 16.60 9.40
N VAL A 11 5.73 15.97 10.33
CA VAL A 11 5.16 14.62 10.13
C VAL A 11 4.15 14.60 8.98
N ALA A 12 3.34 15.65 8.84
CA ALA A 12 2.40 15.77 7.73
C ALA A 12 3.12 15.93 6.38
N TYR A 13 4.23 16.68 6.34
CA TYR A 13 5.06 16.82 5.14
C TYR A 13 5.77 15.52 4.77
N TYR A 14 6.41 14.87 5.74
CA TYR A 14 6.97 13.53 5.61
C TYR A 14 5.93 12.55 5.05
N HIS A 15 4.69 12.64 5.55
CA HIS A 15 3.61 11.84 5.03
C HIS A 15 3.31 12.10 3.57
N LEU A 16 3.20 13.36 3.18
CA LEU A 16 2.90 13.73 1.81
C LEU A 16 3.99 13.23 0.85
N LEU A 17 5.27 13.36 1.20
CA LEU A 17 6.40 12.90 0.39
C LEU A 17 6.35 11.40 0.13
N ILE A 18 6.28 10.59 1.19
CA ILE A 18 6.26 9.12 1.05
C ILE A 18 5.02 8.66 0.29
N HIS A 19 3.87 9.28 0.55
CA HIS A 19 2.63 8.95 -0.17
C HIS A 19 2.73 9.26 -1.66
N ALA A 20 3.35 10.39 -2.04
CA ALA A 20 3.55 10.75 -3.44
C ALA A 20 4.43 9.72 -4.16
N ILE A 21 5.53 9.31 -3.52
CA ILE A 21 6.48 8.31 -4.05
C ILE A 21 5.78 6.95 -4.30
N PHE A 22 4.97 6.46 -3.37
CA PHE A 22 4.29 5.17 -3.57
C PHE A 22 3.12 5.25 -4.55
N LYS A 23 2.33 6.34 -4.51
CA LYS A 23 1.21 6.50 -5.45
C LYS A 23 1.70 6.65 -6.88
N SER A 24 2.74 7.44 -7.14
CA SER A 24 3.27 7.60 -8.50
C SER A 24 3.70 6.26 -9.09
N MET A 25 4.36 5.41 -8.30
CA MET A 25 4.77 4.08 -8.73
C MET A 25 3.58 3.13 -8.97
N LEU A 26 2.54 3.20 -8.12
CA LEU A 26 1.31 2.43 -8.36
C LEU A 26 0.67 2.83 -9.69
N PHE A 27 0.57 4.12 -9.98
CA PHE A 27 -0.06 4.60 -11.21
C PHE A 27 0.78 4.33 -12.46
N ILE A 28 2.11 4.46 -12.39
CA ILE A 28 3.02 4.09 -13.50
C ILE A 28 2.93 2.58 -13.77
N GLY A 29 2.92 1.75 -12.72
CA GLY A 29 2.72 0.30 -12.83
C GLY A 29 1.37 -0.07 -13.45
N ALA A 30 0.29 0.50 -12.92
CA ALA A 30 -1.06 0.23 -13.41
C ALA A 30 -1.23 0.70 -14.86
N GLY A 31 -0.67 1.86 -15.22
CA GLY A 31 -0.68 2.38 -16.59
C GLY A 31 0.00 1.44 -17.59
N ARG A 32 1.16 0.86 -17.22
CA ARG A 32 1.83 -0.13 -18.08
C ARG A 32 1.01 -1.42 -18.22
N VAL A 33 0.41 -1.90 -17.13
CA VAL A 33 -0.51 -3.07 -17.19
C VAL A 33 -1.69 -2.79 -18.11
N ILE A 34 -2.31 -1.61 -18.00
CA ILE A 34 -3.44 -1.21 -18.84
C ILE A 34 -3.06 -1.21 -20.33
N HIS A 35 -1.90 -0.65 -20.65
CA HIS A 35 -1.39 -0.52 -22.02
C HIS A 35 -1.03 -1.89 -22.64
N ILE A 36 -0.34 -2.75 -21.87
CA ILE A 36 0.18 -4.02 -22.38
C ILE A 36 -0.93 -5.08 -22.46
N VAL A 37 -1.69 -5.25 -21.38
CA VAL A 37 -2.57 -6.41 -21.20
C VAL A 37 -3.95 -6.18 -21.82
N THR A 38 -4.51 -5.00 -21.61
CA THR A 38 -5.97 -4.84 -21.56
C THR A 38 -6.54 -3.95 -22.66
N SER A 39 -5.71 -3.47 -23.59
CA SER A 39 -6.10 -2.52 -24.64
C SER A 39 -7.00 -1.40 -24.09
N ASN A 40 -6.52 -0.73 -23.04
CA ASN A 40 -7.22 0.33 -22.30
C ASN A 40 -8.41 -0.06 -21.41
N THR A 41 -8.70 -1.36 -21.23
CA THR A 41 -9.70 -1.76 -20.22
C THR A 41 -9.13 -1.68 -18.80
N GLN A 42 -9.83 -0.99 -17.89
CA GLN A 42 -9.36 -0.74 -16.51
C GLN A 42 -10.05 -1.65 -15.48
N ASN A 43 -10.94 -2.53 -15.93
CA ASN A 43 -11.72 -3.36 -15.03
C ASN A 43 -10.87 -4.51 -14.49
N ILE A 44 -10.52 -4.42 -13.20
CA ILE A 44 -9.71 -5.41 -12.48
C ILE A 44 -10.32 -6.82 -12.53
N ARG A 45 -11.64 -6.96 -12.74
CA ARG A 45 -12.32 -8.27 -12.87
C ARG A 45 -12.00 -9.01 -14.16
N LEU A 46 -11.42 -8.30 -15.13
CA LEU A 46 -10.99 -8.84 -16.41
C LEU A 46 -9.48 -9.11 -16.43
N LEU A 47 -8.75 -8.57 -15.45
CA LEU A 47 -7.35 -8.89 -15.20
C LEU A 47 -7.28 -10.20 -14.40
N GLY A 48 -6.38 -11.09 -14.80
CA GLY A 48 -6.19 -12.39 -14.17
C GLY A 48 -4.95 -13.08 -14.72
N ASN A 49 -4.28 -13.83 -13.85
CA ASN A 49 -3.06 -14.59 -14.14
C ASN A 49 -1.92 -13.78 -14.78
N LEU A 50 -1.75 -12.52 -14.37
CA LEU A 50 -0.71 -11.68 -14.94
C LEU A 50 0.70 -12.21 -14.63
N ASN A 51 0.84 -12.96 -13.53
CA ASN A 51 2.14 -13.41 -12.99
C ASN A 51 2.96 -14.23 -13.99
N GLU A 52 2.29 -14.95 -14.89
CA GLU A 52 2.96 -15.75 -15.93
C GLU A 52 3.43 -14.90 -17.12
N GLY A 53 2.81 -13.75 -17.39
CA GLY A 53 3.12 -12.91 -18.55
C GLY A 53 4.05 -11.74 -18.27
N ILE A 54 3.84 -11.02 -17.16
CA ILE A 54 4.59 -9.79 -16.79
C ILE A 54 5.03 -9.79 -15.32
N PRO A 55 5.86 -10.76 -14.89
CA PRO A 55 6.17 -10.99 -13.48
C PRO A 55 6.84 -9.78 -12.82
N TYR A 56 7.76 -9.09 -13.52
CA TYR A 56 8.50 -7.97 -12.94
C TYR A 56 7.59 -6.76 -12.65
N GLU A 57 6.64 -6.49 -13.53
CA GLU A 57 5.67 -5.41 -13.33
C GLU A 57 4.72 -5.67 -12.16
N ILE A 58 4.31 -6.91 -11.99
CA ILE A 58 3.42 -7.28 -10.90
C ILE A 58 4.15 -7.20 -9.58
N ILE A 59 5.39 -7.69 -9.51
CA ILE A 59 6.23 -7.55 -8.32
C ILE A 59 6.37 -6.07 -7.95
N ARG A 60 6.64 -5.20 -8.94
CA ARG A 60 6.69 -3.74 -8.75
C ARG A 60 5.39 -3.19 -8.16
N LEU A 61 4.25 -3.53 -8.74
CA LEU A 61 2.92 -3.13 -8.29
C LEU A 61 2.63 -3.61 -6.87
N MET A 62 3.01 -4.85 -6.53
CA MET A 62 2.77 -5.43 -5.21
C MET A 62 3.63 -4.81 -4.12
N ILE A 63 4.91 -4.57 -4.40
CA ILE A 63 5.80 -3.86 -3.48
C ILE A 63 5.25 -2.45 -3.19
N SER A 64 4.65 -1.78 -4.17
CA SER A 64 4.00 -0.48 -3.95
C SER A 64 2.68 -0.58 -3.19
N ASN A 65 1.87 -1.59 -3.49
CA ASN A 65 0.59 -1.80 -2.81
C ASN A 65 0.78 -2.18 -1.32
N PHE A 66 1.76 -3.04 -1.00
CA PHE A 66 2.07 -3.38 0.39
C PHE A 66 2.59 -2.19 1.17
N ALA A 67 3.44 -1.37 0.55
CA ALA A 67 3.88 -0.13 1.18
C ALA A 67 2.73 0.86 1.41
N LEU A 68 1.74 0.95 0.51
CA LEU A 68 0.54 1.76 0.73
C LEU A 68 -0.32 1.24 1.89
N SER A 69 -0.52 -0.08 1.97
CA SER A 69 -1.29 -0.70 3.05
C SER A 69 -0.61 -0.59 4.42
N GLY A 70 0.72 -0.44 4.46
CA GLY A 70 1.48 -0.33 5.69
C GLY A 70 1.80 -1.69 6.30
N VAL A 71 2.15 -2.67 5.46
CA VAL A 71 2.71 -3.96 5.94
C VAL A 71 3.97 -3.69 6.76
N PRO A 72 4.21 -4.41 7.88
CA PRO A 72 5.41 -4.24 8.69
C PRO A 72 6.69 -4.28 7.85
N CYS A 73 7.71 -3.57 8.32
CA CYS A 73 9.01 -3.38 7.67
C CYS A 73 9.00 -2.53 6.37
N THR A 74 7.85 -2.04 5.90
CA THR A 74 7.81 -1.08 4.78
C THR A 74 7.92 0.37 5.28
N SER A 75 8.48 1.28 4.48
CA SER A 75 8.51 2.71 4.85
C SER A 75 7.13 3.36 4.98
N GLY A 76 6.09 2.73 4.41
CA GLY A 76 4.70 3.12 4.67
C GLY A 76 4.19 2.77 6.06
N PHE A 77 4.70 1.70 6.68
CA PHE A 77 4.39 1.31 8.06
C PHE A 77 4.94 2.35 9.05
N TYR A 78 6.24 2.64 9.02
CA TYR A 78 6.88 3.56 9.98
C TYR A 78 6.18 4.92 10.05
N ARG A 79 5.74 5.42 8.90
CA ARG A 79 4.97 6.65 8.84
C ARG A 79 3.57 6.51 9.44
N LYS A 80 2.80 5.48 9.07
CA LYS A 80 1.45 5.30 9.61
C LYS A 80 1.48 5.04 11.12
N ASP A 81 2.51 4.34 11.60
CA ASP A 81 2.80 4.08 13.02
C ASP A 81 2.83 5.36 13.84
N LEU A 82 3.69 6.29 13.47
CA LEU A 82 3.84 7.55 14.22
C LEU A 82 2.60 8.40 14.21
N ILE A 83 1.85 8.40 13.11
CA ILE A 83 0.64 9.21 12.99
C ILE A 83 -0.39 8.76 14.04
N ILE A 84 -0.47 7.46 14.28
CA ILE A 84 -1.40 6.87 15.23
C ILE A 84 -0.84 6.96 16.66
N GLU A 85 0.47 6.85 16.85
CA GLU A 85 1.11 7.11 18.14
C GLU A 85 0.89 8.55 18.61
N ILE A 86 1.12 9.53 17.74
CA ILE A 86 0.84 10.94 18.02
C ILE A 86 -0.63 11.14 18.36
N PHE A 87 -1.53 10.46 17.63
CA PHE A 87 -2.96 10.53 17.92
C PHE A 87 -3.29 9.99 19.33
N TYR A 88 -2.68 8.88 19.75
CA TYR A 88 -2.87 8.31 21.09
C TYR A 88 -2.28 9.17 22.21
N VAL A 89 -1.14 9.84 21.98
CA VAL A 89 -0.55 10.77 22.97
C VAL A 89 -1.47 11.95 23.23
N HIS A 90 -2.04 12.52 22.16
CA HIS A 90 -3.01 13.63 22.24
C HIS A 90 -4.42 13.16 22.64
N SER A 91 -4.48 12.15 23.52
CA SER A 91 -5.61 11.38 24.11
C SER A 91 -6.95 12.10 24.41
N GLY A 92 -7.05 13.42 24.25
CA GLY A 92 -8.30 14.20 24.27
C GLY A 92 -9.03 14.27 22.92
N THR A 93 -8.79 13.32 22.00
CA THR A 93 -9.45 13.32 20.69
C THR A 93 -10.83 12.69 20.75
N ASN A 94 -11.78 13.28 20.03
CA ASN A 94 -13.16 12.80 19.96
C ASN A 94 -13.18 11.32 19.50
N ILE A 95 -13.93 10.48 20.23
CA ILE A 95 -14.12 9.04 19.96
C ILE A 95 -14.54 8.81 18.50
N ILE A 96 -15.33 9.71 17.91
CA ILE A 96 -15.75 9.64 16.51
C ILE A 96 -14.54 9.66 15.56
N ILE A 97 -13.54 10.51 15.84
CA ILE A 97 -12.33 10.61 15.01
C ILE A 97 -11.52 9.31 15.11
N PHE A 98 -11.44 8.73 16.31
CA PHE A 98 -10.77 7.45 16.51
C PHE A 98 -11.42 6.33 15.68
N ILE A 99 -12.76 6.20 15.72
CA ILE A 99 -13.51 5.21 14.95
C ILE A 99 -13.27 5.40 13.44
N LEU A 100 -13.28 6.65 12.96
CA LEU A 100 -13.02 6.94 11.55
C LEU A 100 -11.59 6.58 11.13
N ILE A 101 -10.59 6.82 11.98
CA ILE A 101 -9.20 6.41 11.72
C ILE A 101 -9.10 4.90 11.65
N PHE A 102 -9.67 4.19 12.62
CA PHE A 102 -9.69 2.73 12.66
C PHE A 102 -10.32 2.14 11.39
N LEU A 103 -11.52 2.62 11.02
CA LEU A 103 -12.23 2.18 9.83
C LEU A 103 -11.42 2.48 8.56
N SER A 104 -10.78 3.66 8.48
CA SER A 104 -9.97 4.02 7.33
C SER A 104 -8.77 3.09 7.14
N LEU A 105 -8.07 2.70 8.22
CA LEU A 105 -6.94 1.78 8.17
C LEU A 105 -7.38 0.40 7.71
N LEU A 106 -8.45 -0.11 8.30
CA LEU A 106 -9.03 -1.42 8.00
C LEU A 106 -9.48 -1.50 6.52
N LEU A 107 -10.19 -0.47 6.05
CA LEU A 107 -10.58 -0.36 4.64
C LEU A 107 -9.34 -0.30 3.74
N THR A 108 -8.27 0.39 4.16
CA THR A 108 -7.04 0.48 3.35
C THR A 108 -6.36 -0.85 3.11
N VAL A 109 -6.24 -1.64 4.16
CA VAL A 109 -5.69 -2.99 4.01
C VAL A 109 -6.62 -3.86 3.18
N SER A 110 -7.94 -3.73 3.40
CA SER A 110 -8.91 -4.58 2.71
C SER A 110 -8.89 -4.39 1.18
N TYR A 111 -8.82 -3.14 0.70
CA TYR A 111 -8.75 -2.89 -0.75
C TYR A 111 -7.39 -3.28 -1.33
N SER A 112 -6.30 -3.13 -0.57
CA SER A 112 -4.96 -3.52 -1.03
C SER A 112 -4.86 -5.03 -1.21
N VAL A 113 -5.36 -5.83 -0.27
CA VAL A 113 -5.40 -7.29 -0.40
C VAL A 113 -6.31 -7.71 -1.56
N ARG A 114 -7.46 -7.04 -1.73
CA ARG A 114 -8.35 -7.27 -2.88
C ARG A 114 -7.63 -7.04 -4.21
N PHE A 115 -6.88 -5.94 -4.34
CA PHE A 115 -6.11 -5.64 -5.54
C PHE A 115 -5.05 -6.70 -5.82
N PHE A 116 -4.30 -7.12 -4.79
CA PHE A 116 -3.32 -8.20 -4.88
C PHE A 116 -3.94 -9.51 -5.39
N TYR A 117 -5.08 -9.89 -4.83
CA TYR A 117 -5.76 -11.13 -5.21
C TYR A 117 -6.16 -11.17 -6.69
N TYR A 118 -6.75 -10.11 -7.23
CA TYR A 118 -7.20 -10.12 -8.63
C TYR A 118 -6.04 -10.16 -9.64
N LEU A 119 -4.93 -9.50 -9.35
CA LEU A 119 -3.79 -9.47 -10.28
C LEU A 119 -2.95 -10.74 -10.20
N PHE A 120 -2.75 -11.29 -8.98
CA PHE A 120 -1.82 -12.39 -8.74
C PHE A 120 -2.49 -13.77 -8.71
N PHE A 121 -3.59 -13.92 -7.97
CA PHE A 121 -4.19 -15.24 -7.69
C PHE A 121 -5.36 -15.62 -8.58
N ASN A 122 -6.01 -14.65 -9.22
CA ASN A 122 -7.15 -14.93 -10.08
C ASN A 122 -6.70 -15.64 -11.37
N ARG A 123 -6.77 -16.97 -11.39
CA ARG A 123 -6.39 -17.81 -12.53
C ARG A 123 -7.32 -17.73 -13.74
N ARG A 124 -8.47 -17.05 -13.63
CA ARG A 124 -9.39 -16.89 -14.78
C ARG A 124 -8.83 -15.85 -15.74
N VAL A 125 -8.08 -16.34 -16.74
CA VAL A 125 -7.64 -15.55 -17.88
C VAL A 125 -8.86 -15.23 -18.74
N LYS A 126 -9.29 -13.97 -18.79
CA LYS A 126 -10.43 -13.55 -19.62
C LYS A 126 -10.05 -12.98 -20.98
N PHE A 127 -8.77 -12.76 -21.23
CA PHE A 127 -8.30 -12.19 -22.50
C PHE A 127 -7.51 -13.21 -23.29
N TYR A 128 -7.83 -13.38 -24.56
CA TYR A 128 -7.10 -14.24 -25.49
C TYR A 128 -5.75 -13.64 -25.94
N ARG A 129 -5.45 -12.38 -25.55
CA ARG A 129 -4.26 -11.63 -25.99
C ARG A 129 -3.03 -11.75 -25.08
N TYR A 130 -3.05 -12.62 -24.07
CA TYR A 130 -1.86 -12.88 -23.23
C TYR A 130 -0.70 -13.53 -24.00
N ILE A 131 -1.00 -14.16 -25.14
CA ILE A 131 -0.06 -15.01 -25.88
C ILE A 131 1.13 -14.21 -26.46
N TYR A 132 1.03 -12.89 -26.62
CA TYR A 132 2.08 -12.06 -27.23
C TYR A 132 2.70 -11.03 -26.29
N ILE A 133 2.42 -11.11 -24.98
CA ILE A 133 2.97 -10.15 -24.03
C ILE A 133 4.40 -10.58 -23.69
N LYS A 134 5.39 -9.85 -24.22
CA LYS A 134 6.80 -10.04 -23.88
C LYS A 134 7.32 -8.80 -23.17
N GLU A 135 7.94 -8.99 -22.02
CA GLU A 135 8.69 -7.92 -21.36
C GLU A 135 10.01 -7.67 -22.08
N SER A 136 10.36 -6.39 -22.27
CA SER A 136 11.67 -6.00 -22.76
C SER A 136 12.66 -5.88 -21.59
N GLY A 137 13.88 -6.39 -21.78
CA GLY A 137 14.91 -6.42 -20.74
C GLY A 137 15.26 -5.03 -20.18
N LEU A 138 15.26 -4.00 -21.03
CA LEU A 138 15.54 -2.62 -20.61
C LEU A 138 14.50 -2.09 -19.60
N VAL A 139 13.23 -2.47 -19.77
CA VAL A 139 12.18 -2.06 -18.83
C VAL A 139 12.30 -2.84 -17.52
N ASN A 140 12.73 -4.09 -17.56
CA ASN A 140 12.95 -4.87 -16.33
C ASN A 140 14.09 -4.29 -15.49
N ILE A 141 15.17 -3.83 -16.14
CA ILE A 141 16.26 -3.12 -15.45
C ILE A 141 15.74 -1.83 -14.81
N SER A 142 14.95 -1.03 -15.53
CA SER A 142 14.41 0.22 -14.98
C SER A 142 13.45 -0.02 -13.80
N ILE A 143 12.63 -1.08 -13.84
CA ILE A 143 11.77 -1.49 -12.72
C ILE A 143 12.60 -1.81 -11.46
N VAL A 144 13.67 -2.60 -11.60
CA VAL A 144 14.53 -2.98 -10.48
C VAL A 144 15.18 -1.76 -9.85
N ILE A 145 15.71 -0.86 -10.70
CA ILE A 145 16.31 0.41 -10.25
C ILE A 145 15.27 1.26 -9.49
N ILE A 146 14.05 1.40 -10.02
CA ILE A 146 12.98 2.17 -9.37
C ILE A 146 12.60 1.58 -8.01
N ILE A 147 12.47 0.24 -7.90
CA ILE A 147 12.16 -0.42 -6.62
C ILE A 147 13.27 -0.13 -5.60
N PHE A 148 14.53 -0.27 -5.99
CA PHE A 148 15.68 -0.09 -5.11
C PHE A 148 15.81 1.35 -4.60
N ILE A 149 15.78 2.31 -5.51
CA ILE A 149 15.81 3.75 -5.20
C ILE A 149 14.71 4.10 -4.20
N ARG A 150 13.52 3.53 -4.38
CA ARG A 150 12.36 3.83 -3.52
C ARG A 150 12.51 3.31 -2.10
N ILE A 151 13.01 2.09 -1.92
CA ILE A 151 13.22 1.51 -0.59
C ILE A 151 14.22 2.38 0.18
N ILE A 152 15.32 2.74 -0.48
CA ILE A 152 16.37 3.60 0.09
C ILE A 152 15.84 5.00 0.39
N LEU A 153 15.18 5.65 -0.57
CA LEU A 153 14.61 6.99 -0.37
C LEU A 153 13.62 7.00 0.80
N GLY A 154 12.75 6.00 0.90
CA GLY A 154 11.77 5.93 1.98
C GLY A 154 12.41 5.83 3.37
N SER A 155 13.50 5.08 3.52
CA SER A 155 14.24 4.98 4.78
C SER A 155 15.10 6.22 5.06
N LEU A 156 15.80 6.75 4.05
CA LEU A 156 16.64 7.94 4.19
C LEU A 156 15.82 9.17 4.59
N ILE A 157 14.69 9.38 3.92
CA ILE A 157 13.75 10.46 4.25
C ILE A 157 13.28 10.28 5.70
N GLY A 158 12.98 9.03 6.11
CA GLY A 158 12.67 8.73 7.51
C GLY A 158 13.78 9.22 8.45
N TRP A 159 15.01 8.78 8.25
CA TRP A 159 16.11 9.17 9.14
C TRP A 159 16.32 10.68 9.19
N ILE A 160 16.30 11.39 8.07
CA ILE A 160 16.47 12.85 8.01
C ILE A 160 15.38 13.58 8.81
N PHE A 161 14.11 13.18 8.68
CA PHE A 161 13.01 13.85 9.38
C PHE A 161 12.88 13.45 10.84
N TYR A 162 13.45 12.32 11.25
CA TYR A 162 13.23 11.75 12.58
C TYR A 162 14.25 12.17 13.63
N PHE A 163 15.27 12.94 13.27
CA PHE A 163 16.28 13.39 14.23
C PHE A 163 15.69 14.18 15.41
N ASP A 164 14.48 14.75 15.28
CA ASP A 164 13.86 15.57 16.33
C ASP A 164 12.57 14.99 16.96
N PHE A 165 12.13 13.76 16.63
CA PHE A 165 10.90 13.24 17.23
C PHE A 165 11.14 12.67 18.63
N CYS A 166 10.48 13.30 19.61
CA CYS A 166 10.38 12.87 21.00
C CYS A 166 10.06 11.36 21.09
N VAL A 167 10.77 10.65 21.97
CA VAL A 167 10.45 9.26 22.32
C VAL A 167 9.01 9.19 22.80
N ILE A 168 8.19 8.42 22.10
CA ILE A 168 6.78 8.26 22.45
C ILE A 168 6.61 7.03 23.34
N TYR A 169 6.23 7.25 24.59
CA TYR A 169 5.93 6.17 25.54
C TYR A 169 4.45 5.80 25.46
N LEU A 170 4.16 4.58 25.00
CA LEU A 170 2.81 4.00 24.99
C LEU A 170 2.78 2.65 25.68
N SER A 171 1.59 2.25 26.13
CA SER A 171 1.32 0.87 26.50
C SER A 171 1.47 -0.05 25.28
N ILE A 172 1.84 -1.32 25.54
CA ILE A 172 2.07 -2.31 24.49
C ILE A 172 0.85 -2.51 23.58
N PHE A 173 -0.36 -2.45 24.13
CA PHE A 173 -1.60 -2.58 23.37
C PHE A 173 -1.77 -1.47 22.34
N ASN A 174 -1.49 -0.22 22.73
CA ASN A 174 -1.63 0.92 21.82
C ASN A 174 -0.54 0.91 20.75
N LYS A 175 0.67 0.45 21.08
CA LYS A 175 1.78 0.30 20.13
C LYS A 175 1.49 -0.79 19.08
N LEU A 176 0.83 -1.89 19.46
CA LEU A 176 0.49 -2.98 18.55
C LEU A 176 -0.81 -2.75 17.75
N PHE A 177 -1.50 -1.63 17.97
CA PHE A 177 -2.82 -1.37 17.39
C PHE A 177 -2.86 -1.49 15.86
N ILE A 178 -1.85 -0.95 15.16
CA ILE A 178 -1.80 -0.98 13.69
C ILE A 178 -1.63 -2.39 13.16
N LEU A 179 -0.76 -3.18 13.80
CA LEU A 179 -0.55 -4.58 13.42
C LEU A 179 -1.87 -5.35 13.55
N GLY A 180 -2.63 -5.11 14.62
CA GLY A 180 -3.98 -5.65 14.80
C GLY A 180 -4.95 -5.22 13.68
N CYS A 181 -4.96 -3.93 13.33
CA CYS A 181 -5.79 -3.41 12.24
C CYS A 181 -5.42 -4.02 10.87
N CYS A 182 -4.12 -4.20 10.61
CA CYS A 182 -3.63 -4.83 9.39
C CYS A 182 -4.09 -6.29 9.30
N PHE A 183 -3.99 -7.04 10.41
CA PHE A 183 -4.46 -8.42 10.46
C PHE A 183 -5.98 -8.52 10.23
N LEU A 184 -6.77 -7.72 10.96
CA LEU A 184 -8.23 -7.68 10.81
C LEU A 184 -8.67 -7.27 9.39
N GLY A 185 -8.02 -6.24 8.82
CA GLY A 185 -8.30 -5.79 7.46
C GLY A 185 -7.98 -6.87 6.40
N GLY A 186 -6.92 -7.64 6.61
CA GLY A 186 -6.57 -8.78 5.78
C GLY A 186 -7.61 -9.90 5.84
N LEU A 187 -8.08 -10.25 7.05
CA LEU A 187 -9.14 -11.25 7.26
C LEU A 187 -10.45 -10.85 6.56
N LEU A 188 -10.87 -9.59 6.72
CA LEU A 188 -12.07 -9.06 6.06
C LEU A 188 -11.97 -9.15 4.54
N ALA A 189 -10.81 -8.81 3.97
CA ALA A 189 -10.59 -8.97 2.53
C ALA A 189 -10.71 -10.44 2.10
N GLY A 190 -10.12 -11.36 2.87
CA GLY A 190 -10.22 -12.79 2.63
C GLY A 190 -11.68 -13.27 2.61
N LEU A 191 -12.47 -12.88 3.60
CA LEU A 191 -13.90 -13.21 3.67
C LEU A 191 -14.68 -12.68 2.45
N VAL A 192 -14.45 -11.41 2.06
CA VAL A 192 -15.10 -10.81 0.89
C VAL A 192 -14.74 -11.54 -0.40
N ILE A 193 -13.49 -12.00 -0.54
CA ILE A 193 -13.03 -12.76 -1.70
C ILE A 193 -13.69 -14.15 -1.74
N ILE A 194 -13.76 -14.83 -0.59
CA ILE A 194 -14.38 -16.16 -0.47
C ILE A 194 -15.87 -16.10 -0.81
N LEU A 195 -16.60 -15.16 -0.21
CA LEU A 195 -18.04 -14.97 -0.47
C LEU A 195 -18.32 -14.77 -1.96
N ARG A 196 -17.48 -14.02 -2.66
CA ARG A 196 -17.61 -13.80 -4.11
C ARG A 196 -17.34 -15.05 -4.94
N LYS A 197 -16.69 -16.08 -4.40
CA LYS A 197 -16.51 -17.35 -5.12
C LYS A 197 -17.81 -18.18 -5.16
N PHE A 198 -18.73 -17.92 -4.24
CA PHE A 198 -20.02 -18.61 -4.10
C PHE A 198 -21.21 -17.86 -4.73
N ILE A 199 -21.00 -16.62 -5.20
CA ILE A 199 -21.98 -15.77 -5.90
C ILE A 199 -21.53 -15.60 -7.36
#